data_AF-A0A7K0N6P4-F1
#
_entry.id   AF-A0A7K0N6P4-F1
#
_cell.length_a   1.000
_cell.length_b   1.000
_cell.length_c   1.000
_cell.angle_alpha   90.00
_cell.angle_beta   90.00
_cell.angle_gamma   90.00
#
_symmetry.space_group_name_H-M   'P 1'
#
loop_
_entity.id
_entity.type
_entity.pdbx_description
1 polymer ?
#
loop_
_entity_poly.entity_id
_entity_poly.type
_entity_poly.pdbx_seq_one_letter_code
_entity_poly.pdbx_strand_id
1 'polypeptide(L)'
;MSSWLTRRNFLAAGAAGTAAAGLAACGAGTSTAPEVSAQESSGESSPSVADRSASADGFTLIYCDDSGSPNDGLVVFSWVEVKPDQWASVLGDWMNHRKSLYVRYGVPPSVELDASELVAGGGSPSLDATFNESSDLRLALVLDSVKAIGEIESIDIGTVYRRTPERGRAYQQVRADVYSELLRQWDDSCVREGRFSMVSLDGDGSDKTFLKAHRLLDPVTRRIVEDPRYLDSPASQWTQMADLLAWSAYQAQRRHPAKESVWGWYEQYVTTLRPNSLMQEV
;
A
#
# COMPACT_ATOMS: atom_id res chain seq x y z
N MET A 1 -13.87 -22.11 -14.60
CA MET A 1 -14.27 -20.73 -14.95
C MET A 1 -15.54 -20.38 -14.19
N SER A 2 -15.44 -19.66 -13.08
CA SER A 2 -16.45 -18.72 -12.55
C SER A 2 -16.07 -18.26 -11.12
N SER A 3 -16.03 -16.94 -10.96
CA SER A 3 -16.45 -16.17 -9.78
C SER A 3 -15.60 -16.22 -8.50
N TRP A 4 -14.69 -15.27 -8.37
CA TRP A 4 -14.54 -14.49 -7.13
C TRP A 4 -14.71 -13.00 -7.49
N LEU A 5 -15.97 -12.56 -7.52
CA LEU A 5 -16.36 -11.16 -7.46
C LEU A 5 -17.06 -11.02 -6.12
N THR A 6 -16.39 -10.41 -5.14
CA THR A 6 -17.05 -9.99 -3.90
C THR A 6 -17.92 -8.79 -4.25
N ARG A 7 -19.20 -9.06 -4.53
CA ARG A 7 -20.22 -8.02 -4.73
C ARG A 7 -20.30 -7.13 -3.48
N ARG A 8 -19.89 -5.88 -3.58
CA ARG A 8 -20.32 -4.80 -2.66
C ARG A 8 -21.56 -4.13 -3.24
N ASN A 9 -22.73 -4.53 -2.76
CA ASN A 9 -23.97 -3.74 -2.86
C ASN A 9 -24.11 -2.96 -1.55
N PHE A 10 -24.14 -1.63 -1.60
CA PHE A 10 -24.83 -0.84 -0.58
C PHE A 10 -25.65 0.28 -1.22
N LEU A 11 -26.96 0.16 -1.02
CA LEU A 11 -27.96 1.18 -1.29
C LEU A 11 -27.78 2.34 -0.30
N ALA A 12 -27.86 3.56 -0.85
CA ALA A 12 -28.11 4.77 -0.10
C ALA A 12 -29.55 4.77 0.48
N ALA A 13 -29.68 5.06 1.76
CA ALA A 13 -30.91 5.59 2.36
C ALA A 13 -30.50 6.48 3.54
N GLY A 14 -30.91 7.74 3.47
CA GLY A 14 -30.48 8.80 4.39
C GLY A 14 -31.21 8.83 5.72
N ALA A 15 -30.70 9.67 6.61
CA ALA A 15 -31.47 10.30 7.68
C ALA A 15 -30.85 11.66 8.00
N ALA A 16 -31.59 12.72 7.67
CA ALA A 16 -31.42 14.06 8.22
C ALA A 16 -32.09 14.11 9.60
N GLY A 17 -31.47 14.81 10.56
CA GLY A 17 -32.02 15.01 11.90
C GLY A 17 -31.26 16.07 12.68
N THR A 18 -31.88 17.23 12.80
CA THR A 18 -31.43 18.51 13.35
C THR A 18 -31.43 18.62 14.90
N ALA A 19 -30.49 19.46 15.38
CA ALA A 19 -30.62 20.53 16.39
C ALA A 19 -30.53 20.29 17.92
N ALA A 20 -30.00 21.38 18.54
CA ALA A 20 -30.11 21.90 19.91
C ALA A 20 -28.89 21.62 20.84
N ALA A 21 -28.00 22.59 21.12
CA ALA A 21 -28.13 23.80 21.95
C ALA A 21 -28.15 23.50 23.47
N GLY A 22 -27.13 24.00 24.18
CA GLY A 22 -27.02 23.91 25.63
C GLY A 22 -25.80 24.67 26.18
N LEU A 23 -25.91 25.99 26.27
CA LEU A 23 -25.03 26.90 27.02
C LEU A 23 -25.30 26.81 28.53
N ALA A 24 -24.25 26.85 29.35
CA ALA A 24 -24.15 27.38 30.74
C ALA A 24 -22.91 26.75 31.42
N ALA A 25 -22.13 27.37 32.31
CA ALA A 25 -22.09 28.71 32.86
C ALA A 25 -20.71 28.91 33.54
N CYS A 26 -20.40 30.18 33.79
CA CYS A 26 -19.25 30.71 34.50
C CYS A 26 -19.03 30.14 35.91
N GLY A 27 -17.76 30.04 36.30
CA GLY A 27 -17.33 29.91 37.69
C GLY A 27 -15.97 30.59 37.88
N ALA A 28 -16.01 31.85 38.31
CA ALA A 28 -14.82 32.62 38.69
C ALA A 28 -14.31 32.14 40.05
N GLY A 29 -13.02 31.83 40.14
CA GLY A 29 -12.32 31.49 41.38
C GLY A 29 -10.99 32.25 41.44
N THR A 30 -11.00 33.37 42.14
CA THR A 30 -9.82 34.12 42.59
C THR A 30 -9.11 33.37 43.71
N SER A 31 -7.79 33.18 43.65
CA SER A 31 -6.93 33.29 44.84
C SER A 31 -5.42 33.25 44.54
N THR A 32 -4.76 34.35 44.90
CA THR A 32 -3.45 34.47 45.57
C THR A 32 -2.22 33.73 45.02
N ALA A 33 -1.33 34.54 44.44
CA ALA A 33 0.11 34.27 44.33
C ALA A 33 0.78 34.19 45.71
N PRO A 34 1.93 33.49 45.78
CA PRO A 34 3.08 34.05 46.45
C PRO A 34 4.27 34.21 45.49
N GLU A 35 4.89 35.37 45.65
CA GLU A 35 6.24 35.76 45.29
C GLU A 35 7.26 34.74 45.82
N VAL A 36 8.32 34.45 45.05
CA VAL A 36 9.73 34.33 45.50
C VAL A 36 10.59 33.58 44.46
N SER A 37 11.76 34.18 44.22
CA SER A 37 13.01 33.63 43.68
C SER A 37 13.22 33.56 42.17
N ALA A 38 13.93 34.58 41.70
CA ALA A 38 14.78 34.53 40.52
C ALA A 38 15.76 33.35 40.62
N GLN A 39 15.70 32.46 39.65
CA GLN A 39 16.68 31.41 39.41
C GLN A 39 17.33 31.66 38.06
N GLU A 40 18.65 31.54 38.06
CA GLU A 40 19.58 31.98 37.03
C GLU A 40 19.29 31.36 35.66
N SER A 41 19.35 32.21 34.63
CA SER A 41 19.22 31.84 33.23
C SER A 41 20.43 31.00 32.77
N SER A 42 20.34 29.68 32.90
CA SER A 42 21.12 28.77 32.08
C SER A 42 20.62 28.87 30.64
N GLY A 43 21.50 29.28 29.72
CA GLY A 43 21.20 29.36 28.30
C GLY A 43 20.81 28.00 27.72
N GLU A 44 19.51 27.72 27.67
CA GLU A 44 18.97 26.68 26.81
C GLU A 44 19.10 27.16 25.37
N SER A 45 20.10 26.61 24.71
CA SER A 45 20.28 26.68 23.28
C SER A 45 19.05 26.02 22.66
N SER A 46 18.08 26.83 22.21
CA SER A 46 16.99 26.34 21.39
C SER A 46 17.61 25.57 20.22
N PRO A 47 17.27 24.29 20.01
CA PRO A 47 17.83 23.52 18.90
C PRO A 47 17.49 24.26 17.62
N SER A 48 18.52 24.57 16.84
CA SER A 48 18.38 25.31 15.60
C SER A 48 17.37 24.59 14.69
N VAL A 49 16.63 25.35 13.89
CA VAL A 49 15.68 24.80 12.90
C VAL A 49 16.35 23.79 11.95
N ALA A 50 17.68 23.81 11.81
CA ALA A 50 18.46 22.86 11.02
C ALA A 50 18.62 21.48 11.69
N ASP A 51 18.37 21.32 13.00
CA ASP A 51 18.46 20.05 13.71
C ASP A 51 17.15 19.22 13.62
N ARG A 52 16.06 19.85 13.17
CA ARG A 52 14.77 19.16 12.93
C ARG A 52 14.72 18.40 11.61
N SER A 53 15.72 18.55 10.74
CA SER A 53 15.75 17.81 9.46
C SER A 53 16.27 16.38 9.61
N ALA A 54 16.89 16.04 10.74
CA ALA A 54 17.39 14.68 11.00
C ALA A 54 16.28 13.68 11.40
N SER A 55 15.04 14.13 11.65
CA SER A 55 13.98 13.26 12.19
C SER A 55 13.10 12.57 11.14
N ALA A 56 13.23 12.91 9.85
CA ALA A 56 12.48 12.24 8.77
C ALA A 56 13.26 11.08 8.12
N ASP A 57 14.58 11.00 8.34
CA ASP A 57 15.45 9.97 7.75
C ASP A 57 15.25 8.57 8.35
N GLY A 58 14.48 8.45 9.45
CA GLY A 58 14.24 7.21 10.16
C GLY A 58 12.81 6.68 10.08
N PHE A 59 11.98 7.12 9.13
CA PHE A 59 10.60 6.61 8.99
C PHE A 59 10.24 6.32 7.54
N THR A 60 9.61 5.18 7.27
CA THR A 60 9.07 4.84 5.95
C THR A 60 7.62 4.35 5.99
N LEU A 61 6.94 4.51 4.86
CA LEU A 61 5.58 4.05 4.64
C LEU A 61 5.63 2.88 3.65
N ILE A 62 5.07 1.74 4.04
CA ILE A 62 5.00 0.54 3.21
C ILE A 62 3.55 0.32 2.81
N TYR A 63 3.30 0.21 1.50
CA TYR A 63 2.01 -0.15 0.92
C TYR A 63 2.16 -1.49 0.26
N CYS A 64 1.43 -2.49 0.76
CA CYS A 64 1.57 -3.87 0.33
C CYS A 64 0.23 -4.42 -0.13
N ASP A 65 0.28 -5.24 -1.17
CA ASP A 65 -0.85 -6.00 -1.66
C ASP A 65 -0.43 -7.45 -1.97
N ASP A 66 -1.41 -8.34 -2.04
CA ASP A 66 -1.21 -9.75 -2.31
C ASP A 66 -1.84 -10.20 -3.62
N SER A 67 -1.18 -11.15 -4.26
CA SER A 67 -1.72 -11.87 -5.39
C SER A 67 -1.45 -13.36 -5.20
N GLY A 68 -2.06 -14.18 -6.05
CA GLY A 68 -1.96 -15.62 -5.87
C GLY A 68 -3.25 -16.36 -6.14
N SER A 69 -3.12 -17.66 -6.24
CA SER A 69 -4.29 -18.53 -6.29
C SER A 69 -3.97 -19.87 -5.64
N PRO A 70 -4.90 -20.43 -4.84
CA PRO A 70 -4.78 -21.81 -4.43
C PRO A 70 -4.72 -22.72 -5.65
N ASN A 71 -5.43 -22.46 -6.75
CA ASN A 71 -5.41 -23.36 -7.91
C ASN A 71 -4.02 -23.47 -8.55
N ASP A 72 -3.35 -22.32 -8.66
CA ASP A 72 -2.00 -22.22 -9.23
C ASP A 72 -0.90 -22.55 -8.18
N GLY A 73 -1.27 -22.66 -6.90
CA GLY A 73 -0.37 -23.03 -5.82
C GLY A 73 0.70 -21.99 -5.54
N LEU A 74 0.34 -20.71 -5.57
CA LEU A 74 1.29 -19.61 -5.47
C LEU A 74 0.70 -18.48 -4.63
N VAL A 75 1.45 -18.04 -3.63
CA VAL A 75 1.21 -16.84 -2.83
C VAL A 75 2.26 -15.81 -3.22
N VAL A 76 1.85 -14.56 -3.43
CA VAL A 76 2.74 -13.44 -3.76
C VAL A 76 2.34 -12.24 -2.93
N PHE A 77 3.32 -11.52 -2.38
CA PHE A 77 3.13 -10.20 -1.82
C PHE A 77 4.10 -9.24 -2.50
N SER A 78 3.62 -8.08 -2.90
CA SER A 78 4.45 -7.01 -3.45
C SER A 78 4.16 -5.71 -2.73
N TRP A 79 5.17 -4.84 -2.65
CA TRP A 79 5.03 -3.58 -1.95
C TRP A 79 5.79 -2.44 -2.60
N VAL A 80 5.32 -1.23 -2.27
CA VAL A 80 6.04 0.03 -2.46
C VAL A 80 6.40 0.59 -1.10
N GLU A 81 7.65 0.97 -0.92
CA GLU A 81 8.16 1.67 0.25
C GLU A 81 8.60 3.09 -0.12
N VAL A 82 8.18 4.07 0.67
CA VAL A 82 8.46 5.50 0.41
C VAL A 82 8.75 6.25 1.70
N LYS A 83 9.66 7.22 1.63
CA LYS A 83 9.92 8.16 2.72
C LYS A 83 8.87 9.28 2.77
N PRO A 84 8.47 9.76 3.96
CA PRO A 84 7.47 10.82 4.09
C PRO A 84 7.78 12.12 3.33
N ASP A 85 9.04 12.50 3.23
CA ASP A 85 9.50 13.70 2.50
C ASP A 85 9.39 13.56 0.97
N GLN A 86 9.46 12.33 0.46
CA GLN A 86 9.29 12.00 -0.96
C GLN A 86 7.84 11.69 -1.34
N TRP A 87 6.99 11.41 -0.35
CA TRP A 87 5.62 10.94 -0.54
C TRP A 87 4.80 11.81 -1.50
N ALA A 88 4.82 13.14 -1.31
CA ALA A 88 4.03 14.06 -2.14
C ALA A 88 4.56 14.13 -3.58
N SER A 89 5.88 14.07 -3.76
CA SER A 89 6.50 14.09 -5.09
C SER A 89 6.14 12.85 -5.88
N VAL A 90 6.32 11.67 -5.27
CA VAL A 90 6.01 10.39 -5.90
C VAL A 90 4.52 10.29 -6.23
N LEU A 91 3.64 10.68 -5.31
CA LEU A 91 2.21 10.71 -5.60
C LEU A 91 1.91 11.68 -6.76
N GLY A 92 2.61 12.81 -6.85
CA GLY A 92 2.53 13.73 -7.98
C GLY A 92 2.88 13.06 -9.32
N ASP A 93 3.98 12.32 -9.36
CA ASP A 93 4.43 11.58 -10.55
C ASP A 93 3.41 10.52 -10.96
N TRP A 94 2.93 9.73 -9.99
CA TRP A 94 1.86 8.76 -10.22
C TRP A 94 0.59 9.43 -10.74
N MET A 95 0.16 10.54 -10.15
CA MET A 95 -1.04 11.26 -10.61
C MET A 95 -0.86 11.88 -12.00
N ASN A 96 0.36 12.26 -12.40
CA ASN A 96 0.65 12.69 -13.76
C ASN A 96 0.56 11.53 -14.75
N HIS A 97 1.05 10.34 -14.36
CA HIS A 97 0.82 9.11 -15.13
C HIS A 97 -0.69 8.82 -15.28
N ARG A 98 -1.46 8.92 -14.20
CA ARG A 98 -2.93 8.72 -14.23
C ARG A 98 -3.63 9.69 -15.19
N LYS A 99 -3.21 10.95 -15.26
CA LYS A 99 -3.70 11.91 -16.27
C LYS A 99 -3.31 11.49 -17.70
N SER A 100 -2.11 10.93 -17.88
CA SER A 100 -1.68 10.42 -19.19
C SER A 100 -2.53 9.24 -19.66
N LEU A 101 -2.91 8.34 -18.74
CA LEU A 101 -3.82 7.23 -19.03
C LEU A 101 -5.21 7.75 -19.43
N TYR A 102 -5.69 8.81 -18.80
CA TYR A 102 -6.94 9.45 -19.21
C TYR A 102 -6.87 9.99 -20.64
N VAL A 103 -5.79 10.68 -21.00
CA VAL A 103 -5.60 11.21 -22.36
C VAL A 103 -5.49 10.09 -23.40
N ARG A 104 -4.77 9.01 -23.09
CA ARG A 104 -4.50 7.92 -24.03
C ARG A 104 -5.64 6.91 -24.15
N TYR A 105 -6.24 6.55 -23.02
CA TYR A 105 -7.18 5.43 -22.91
C TYR A 105 -8.57 5.85 -22.45
N GLY A 106 -8.80 7.11 -22.09
CA GLY A 106 -10.09 7.60 -21.59
C GLY A 106 -10.43 7.15 -20.17
N VAL A 107 -9.47 6.60 -19.41
CA VAL A 107 -9.66 6.09 -18.03
C VAL A 107 -9.45 7.22 -17.02
N PRO A 108 -10.49 7.71 -16.32
CA PRO A 108 -10.37 8.82 -15.38
C PRO A 108 -9.47 8.47 -14.19
N PRO A 109 -8.72 9.43 -13.61
CA PRO A 109 -7.89 9.19 -12.43
C PRO A 109 -8.66 8.68 -11.20
N SER A 110 -9.96 8.97 -11.11
CA SER A 110 -10.86 8.51 -10.05
C SER A 110 -11.36 7.08 -10.20
N VAL A 111 -11.16 6.46 -11.37
CA VAL A 111 -11.50 5.05 -11.60
C VAL A 111 -10.36 4.19 -11.12
N GLU A 112 -10.63 3.24 -10.24
CA GLU A 112 -9.65 2.30 -9.72
C GLU A 112 -8.87 1.56 -10.83
N LEU A 113 -7.56 1.38 -10.61
CA LEU A 113 -6.75 0.42 -11.35
C LEU A 113 -6.63 -0.88 -10.57
N ASP A 114 -7.57 -1.80 -10.79
CA ASP A 114 -7.45 -3.20 -10.36
C ASP A 114 -6.94 -4.02 -11.55
N ALA A 115 -5.74 -4.58 -11.43
CA ALA A 115 -5.08 -5.32 -12.50
C ALA A 115 -5.87 -6.56 -12.92
N SER A 116 -6.48 -7.25 -11.94
CA SER A 116 -7.24 -8.46 -12.17
C SER A 116 -8.55 -8.17 -12.91
N GLU A 117 -9.29 -7.15 -12.50
CA GLU A 117 -10.51 -6.71 -13.19
C GLU A 117 -10.20 -6.18 -14.58
N LEU A 118 -9.17 -5.34 -14.72
CA LEU A 118 -8.76 -4.80 -16.02
C LEU A 118 -8.43 -5.91 -17.01
N VAL A 119 -7.64 -6.91 -16.61
CA VAL A 119 -7.21 -7.99 -17.50
C VAL A 119 -8.30 -9.05 -17.72
N ALA A 120 -9.22 -9.22 -16.78
CA ALA A 120 -10.38 -10.09 -16.96
C ALA A 120 -11.47 -9.47 -17.86
N GLY A 121 -11.32 -8.20 -18.26
CA GLY A 121 -12.35 -7.46 -19.02
C GLY A 121 -13.51 -6.99 -18.14
N GLY A 122 -13.30 -6.88 -16.84
CA GLY A 122 -14.27 -6.38 -15.87
C GLY A 122 -14.58 -4.90 -16.07
N GLY A 123 -15.84 -4.54 -15.81
CA GLY A 123 -16.31 -3.16 -15.78
C GLY A 123 -16.17 -2.37 -17.10
N SER A 124 -16.38 -1.07 -16.99
CA SER A 124 -16.21 -0.10 -18.08
C SER A 124 -15.34 1.06 -17.58
N PRO A 125 -14.04 0.81 -17.35
CA PRO A 125 -13.15 1.78 -16.70
C PRO A 125 -12.87 3.02 -17.56
N SER A 126 -13.08 2.93 -18.88
CA SER A 126 -12.89 4.04 -19.81
C SER A 126 -14.20 4.69 -20.24
N LEU A 127 -14.14 5.98 -20.56
CA LEU A 127 -15.19 6.69 -21.28
C LEU A 127 -15.29 6.28 -22.77
N ASP A 128 -14.28 5.59 -23.30
CA ASP A 128 -14.24 5.05 -24.65
C ASP A 128 -14.70 3.57 -24.66
N ALA A 129 -15.79 3.30 -25.38
CA ALA A 129 -16.32 1.95 -25.56
C ALA A 129 -15.31 1.02 -26.25
N THR A 130 -14.52 1.55 -27.19
CA THR A 130 -13.50 0.76 -27.91
C THR A 130 -12.45 0.21 -26.95
N PHE A 131 -12.03 1.02 -25.97
CA PHE A 131 -11.14 0.55 -24.91
C PHE A 131 -11.80 -0.54 -24.08
N ASN A 132 -13.05 -0.32 -23.66
CA ASN A 132 -13.75 -1.23 -22.76
C ASN A 132 -13.93 -2.63 -23.37
N GLU A 133 -14.06 -2.73 -24.69
CA GLU A 133 -14.20 -3.99 -25.43
C GLU A 133 -12.85 -4.65 -25.80
N SER A 134 -11.72 -3.94 -25.65
CA SER A 134 -10.40 -4.41 -26.08
C SER A 134 -9.57 -4.95 -24.92
N SER A 135 -9.31 -6.26 -24.94
CA SER A 135 -8.36 -6.90 -24.02
C SER A 135 -6.95 -6.36 -24.18
N ASP A 136 -6.54 -6.03 -25.41
CA ASP A 136 -5.19 -5.60 -25.73
C ASP A 136 -4.92 -4.18 -25.23
N LEU A 137 -5.89 -3.28 -25.35
CA LEU A 137 -5.78 -1.92 -24.80
C LEU A 137 -5.77 -1.93 -23.27
N ARG A 138 -6.59 -2.78 -22.63
CA ARG A 138 -6.56 -2.97 -21.18
C ARG A 138 -5.21 -3.51 -20.70
N LEU A 139 -4.66 -4.47 -21.44
CA LEU A 139 -3.35 -5.03 -21.17
C LEU A 139 -2.24 -3.97 -21.33
N ALA A 140 -2.32 -3.16 -22.38
CA ALA A 140 -1.39 -2.04 -22.61
C ALA A 140 -1.45 -1.00 -21.47
N LEU A 141 -2.63 -0.69 -20.95
CA LEU A 141 -2.79 0.21 -19.78
C LEU A 141 -2.08 -0.34 -18.55
N VAL A 142 -2.24 -1.64 -18.25
CA VAL A 142 -1.56 -2.28 -17.11
C VAL A 142 -0.05 -2.23 -17.30
N LEU A 143 0.44 -2.55 -18.50
CA LEU A 143 1.87 -2.46 -18.82
C LEU A 143 2.43 -1.05 -18.64
N ASP A 144 1.74 -0.03 -19.19
CA ASP A 144 2.13 1.37 -19.04
C ASP A 144 2.19 1.78 -17.57
N SER A 145 1.30 1.23 -16.74
CA SER A 145 1.27 1.50 -15.31
C SER A 145 2.41 0.82 -14.55
N VAL A 146 2.72 -0.45 -14.85
CA VAL A 146 3.88 -1.14 -14.26
C VAL A 146 5.19 -0.44 -14.65
N LYS A 147 5.32 0.01 -15.90
CA LYS A 147 6.47 0.81 -16.36
C LYS A 147 6.61 2.11 -15.58
N ALA A 148 5.53 2.88 -15.48
CA ALA A 148 5.54 4.15 -14.76
C ALA A 148 5.96 3.95 -13.30
N ILE A 149 5.48 2.88 -12.62
CA ILE A 149 5.90 2.56 -11.25
C ILE A 149 7.41 2.26 -11.20
N GLY A 150 7.92 1.42 -12.11
CA GLY A 150 9.34 1.07 -12.17
C GLY A 150 10.28 2.25 -12.42
N GLU A 151 9.81 3.30 -13.08
CA GLU A 151 10.55 4.53 -13.39
C GLU A 151 10.67 5.51 -12.21
N ILE A 152 9.85 5.40 -11.15
CA ILE A 152 9.85 6.34 -10.01
C ILE A 152 11.07 6.13 -9.10
N GLU A 153 12.14 6.91 -9.28
CA GLU A 153 13.42 6.75 -8.55
C GLU A 153 13.30 6.81 -7.02
N SER A 154 12.34 7.57 -6.50
CA SER A 154 12.15 7.83 -5.06
C SER A 154 11.30 6.80 -4.31
N ILE A 155 11.13 5.60 -4.84
CA ILE A 155 10.51 4.47 -4.12
C ILE A 155 11.38 3.23 -4.17
N ASP A 156 11.27 2.44 -3.10
CA ASP A 156 11.74 1.07 -3.07
C ASP A 156 10.58 0.13 -3.39
N ILE A 157 10.88 -0.95 -4.12
CA ILE A 157 9.89 -1.93 -4.54
C ILE A 157 10.41 -3.31 -4.17
N GLY A 158 9.54 -4.18 -3.65
CA GLY A 158 9.90 -5.57 -3.42
C GLY A 158 8.73 -6.51 -3.60
N THR A 159 9.08 -7.79 -3.70
CA THR A 159 8.18 -8.91 -3.84
C THR A 159 8.74 -10.14 -3.13
N VAL A 160 7.88 -10.83 -2.39
CA VAL A 160 8.13 -12.20 -1.93
C VAL A 160 7.07 -13.14 -2.46
N TYR A 161 7.43 -14.39 -2.70
CA TYR A 161 6.47 -15.41 -3.11
C TYR A 161 6.78 -16.76 -2.47
N ARG A 162 5.78 -17.64 -2.45
CA ARG A 162 5.92 -19.03 -2.03
C ARG A 162 5.07 -19.93 -2.89
N ARG A 163 5.67 -21.02 -3.41
CA ARG A 163 4.93 -22.10 -4.06
C ARG A 163 4.41 -23.08 -3.03
N THR A 164 3.19 -23.57 -3.22
CA THR A 164 2.56 -24.51 -2.29
C THR A 164 1.54 -25.43 -2.96
N PRO A 165 1.53 -26.73 -2.63
CA PRO A 165 0.46 -27.64 -3.05
C PRO A 165 -0.82 -27.47 -2.22
N GLU A 166 -0.77 -26.69 -1.14
CA GLU A 166 -1.89 -26.55 -0.21
C GLU A 166 -3.10 -25.85 -0.84
N ARG A 167 -4.29 -26.21 -0.35
CA ARG A 167 -5.58 -25.68 -0.83
C ARG A 167 -6.48 -25.33 0.35
N GLY A 168 -7.54 -24.56 0.09
CA GLY A 168 -8.53 -24.19 1.10
C GLY A 168 -7.89 -23.53 2.33
N ARG A 169 -8.22 -24.03 3.53
CA ARG A 169 -7.70 -23.46 4.79
C ARG A 169 -6.19 -23.59 4.94
N ALA A 170 -5.58 -24.66 4.44
CA ALA A 170 -4.14 -24.85 4.50
C ALA A 170 -3.41 -23.81 3.63
N TYR A 171 -3.95 -23.48 2.45
CA TYR A 171 -3.43 -22.39 1.62
C TYR A 171 -3.49 -21.04 2.34
N GLN A 172 -4.59 -20.75 3.03
CA GLN A 172 -4.72 -19.51 3.81
C GLN A 172 -3.70 -19.44 4.96
N GLN A 173 -3.36 -20.57 5.58
CA GLN A 173 -2.28 -20.63 6.55
C GLN A 173 -0.92 -20.34 5.91
N VAL A 174 -0.63 -20.92 4.74
CA VAL A 174 0.61 -20.62 4.00
C VAL A 174 0.69 -19.13 3.66
N ARG A 175 -0.40 -18.51 3.21
CA ARG A 175 -0.47 -17.06 2.96
C ARG A 175 -0.17 -16.24 4.22
N ALA A 176 -0.74 -16.64 5.37
CA ALA A 176 -0.47 -16.02 6.66
C ALA A 176 1.02 -16.12 7.06
N ASP A 177 1.63 -17.29 6.81
CA ASP A 177 3.02 -17.56 7.17
C ASP A 177 3.98 -16.74 6.30
N VAL A 178 3.71 -16.64 4.98
CA VAL A 178 4.48 -15.79 4.05
C VAL A 178 4.44 -14.33 4.50
N TYR A 179 3.24 -13.80 4.82
CA TYR A 179 3.12 -12.45 5.33
C TYR A 179 3.87 -12.25 6.65
N SER A 180 3.77 -13.21 7.58
CA SER A 180 4.46 -13.13 8.87
C SER A 180 5.98 -13.12 8.71
N GLU A 181 6.51 -13.83 7.73
CA GLU A 181 7.93 -13.83 7.39
C GLU A 181 8.36 -12.52 6.75
N LEU A 182 7.60 -12.01 5.78
CA LEU A 182 7.83 -10.70 5.17
C LEU A 182 7.84 -9.58 6.22
N LEU A 183 6.88 -9.60 7.14
CA LEU A 183 6.77 -8.63 8.21
C LEU A 183 8.00 -8.63 9.12
N ARG A 184 8.54 -9.81 9.46
CA ARG A 184 9.79 -9.94 10.22
C ARG A 184 10.97 -9.40 9.43
N GLN A 185 11.05 -9.67 8.13
CA GLN A 185 12.11 -9.12 7.28
C GLN A 185 12.09 -7.58 7.27
N TRP A 186 10.91 -6.97 7.16
CA TRP A 186 10.79 -5.50 7.28
C TRP A 186 11.18 -5.00 8.67
N ASP A 187 10.74 -5.67 9.73
CA ASP A 187 11.08 -5.29 11.11
C ASP A 187 12.59 -5.39 11.37
N ASP A 188 13.22 -6.49 10.99
CA ASP A 188 14.68 -6.71 11.08
C ASP A 188 15.45 -5.67 10.26
N SER A 189 14.96 -5.34 9.08
CA SER A 189 15.52 -4.26 8.24
C SER A 189 15.46 -2.92 8.95
N CYS A 190 14.32 -2.60 9.56
CA CYS A 190 14.15 -1.37 10.33
C CYS A 190 15.09 -1.31 11.54
N VAL A 191 15.23 -2.42 12.28
CA VAL A 191 16.17 -2.53 13.41
C VAL A 191 17.60 -2.29 12.95
N ARG A 192 18.03 -2.96 11.87
CA ARG A 192 19.38 -2.85 11.30
C ARG A 192 19.69 -1.43 10.83
N GLU A 193 18.72 -0.74 10.25
CA GLU A 193 18.87 0.62 9.70
C GLU A 193 18.57 1.72 10.72
N GLY A 194 18.13 1.37 11.93
CA GLY A 194 17.78 2.34 12.96
C GLY A 194 16.54 3.17 12.62
N ARG A 195 15.64 2.66 11.77
CA ARG A 195 14.41 3.33 11.32
C ARG A 195 13.16 2.67 11.89
N PHE A 196 12.01 3.27 11.62
CA PHE A 196 10.67 2.76 11.87
C PHE A 196 9.89 2.70 10.56
N SER A 197 8.87 1.85 10.50
CA SER A 197 7.96 1.81 9.36
C SER A 197 6.51 1.63 9.78
N MET A 198 5.58 2.07 8.94
CA MET A 198 4.17 1.75 9.07
C MET A 198 3.70 1.01 7.82
N VAL A 199 2.97 -0.09 8.03
CA VAL A 199 2.47 -0.95 6.94
C VAL A 199 1.00 -0.67 6.70
N SER A 200 0.66 -0.42 5.44
CA SER A 200 -0.70 -0.38 4.94
C SER A 200 -0.94 -1.57 4.00
N LEU A 201 -2.10 -2.19 4.12
CA LEU A 201 -2.54 -3.34 3.32
C LEU A 201 -3.82 -3.02 2.59
N ASP A 202 -4.02 -3.67 1.44
CA ASP A 202 -5.35 -3.73 0.84
C ASP A 202 -6.35 -4.50 1.74
N GLY A 203 -7.61 -4.12 1.62
CA GLY A 203 -8.75 -4.77 2.26
C GLY A 203 -9.43 -3.93 3.34
N ASP A 204 -10.32 -4.57 4.10
CA ASP A 204 -11.18 -3.93 5.11
C ASP A 204 -10.88 -4.35 6.56
N GLY A 205 -9.82 -5.15 6.74
CA GLY A 205 -9.41 -5.66 8.04
C GLY A 205 -10.38 -6.66 8.68
N SER A 206 -11.34 -7.21 7.92
CA SER A 206 -12.19 -8.31 8.38
C SER A 206 -11.36 -9.57 8.65
N ASP A 207 -10.36 -9.85 7.81
CA ASP A 207 -9.35 -10.88 8.06
C ASP A 207 -8.35 -10.41 9.12
N LYS A 208 -8.41 -11.02 10.31
CA LYS A 208 -7.52 -10.73 11.44
C LYS A 208 -6.17 -11.41 11.35
N THR A 209 -5.87 -12.14 10.27
CA THR A 209 -4.62 -12.87 10.08
C THR A 209 -3.42 -11.94 10.15
N PHE A 210 -3.43 -10.84 9.40
CA PHE A 210 -2.29 -9.91 9.35
C PHE A 210 -2.15 -9.09 10.64
N LEU A 211 -3.27 -8.70 11.26
CA LEU A 211 -3.28 -8.11 12.59
C LEU A 211 -2.59 -9.02 13.62
N LYS A 212 -2.87 -10.34 13.60
CA LYS A 212 -2.20 -11.29 14.51
C LYS A 212 -0.70 -11.33 14.26
N ALA A 213 -0.25 -11.30 13.00
CA ALA A 213 1.17 -11.29 12.67
C ALA A 213 1.90 -10.08 13.26
N HIS A 214 1.31 -8.87 13.17
CA HIS A 214 1.87 -7.66 13.81
C HIS A 214 1.99 -7.79 15.32
N ARG A 215 1.00 -8.39 15.98
CA ARG A 215 0.99 -8.57 17.43
C ARG A 215 1.94 -9.65 17.93
N LEU A 216 2.52 -10.45 17.03
CA LEU A 216 3.54 -11.45 17.34
C LEU A 216 4.97 -10.90 17.21
N LEU A 217 5.16 -9.68 16.72
CA LEU A 217 6.45 -9.00 16.77
C LEU A 217 6.83 -8.70 18.23
N ASP A 218 8.13 -8.72 18.54
CA ASP A 218 8.63 -8.44 19.88
C ASP A 218 8.30 -6.99 20.28
N PRO A 219 7.49 -6.74 21.31
CA PRO A 219 7.07 -5.39 21.68
C PRO A 219 8.22 -4.48 22.15
N VAL A 220 9.37 -5.05 22.54
CA VAL A 220 10.52 -4.28 23.02
C VAL A 220 11.40 -3.81 21.86
N THR A 221 11.57 -4.66 20.85
CA THR A 221 12.54 -4.43 19.77
C THR A 221 11.89 -4.01 18.45
N ARG A 222 10.58 -4.28 18.27
CA ARG A 222 9.88 -3.99 17.01
C ARG A 222 10.00 -2.53 16.59
N ARG A 223 10.16 -2.34 15.30
CA ARG A 223 10.25 -1.06 14.59
C ARG A 223 9.14 -0.87 13.56
N ILE A 224 8.36 -1.91 13.28
CA ILE A 224 7.04 -1.71 12.66
C ILE A 224 6.10 -1.09 13.68
N VAL A 225 5.55 0.07 13.35
CA VAL A 225 4.64 0.84 14.19
C VAL A 225 3.21 0.35 13.96
N GLU A 226 2.49 0.09 15.05
CA GLU A 226 1.07 -0.27 15.10
C GLU A 226 0.67 -1.59 14.39
N ASP A 227 -0.62 -1.92 14.51
CA ASP A 227 -1.31 -2.92 13.67
C ASP A 227 -1.38 -2.42 12.20
N PRO A 228 -1.59 -3.29 11.20
CA PRO A 228 -1.61 -2.86 9.80
C PRO A 228 -2.79 -1.91 9.54
N ARG A 229 -2.54 -0.88 8.74
CA ARG A 229 -3.61 0.02 8.26
C ARG A 229 -4.26 -0.55 7.02
N TYR A 230 -5.53 -0.89 7.13
CA TYR A 230 -6.31 -1.33 5.98
C TYR A 230 -6.82 -0.13 5.18
N LEU A 231 -6.54 -0.12 3.88
CA LEU A 231 -6.97 0.91 2.96
C LEU A 231 -7.81 0.25 1.87
N ASP A 232 -8.95 0.86 1.55
CA ASP A 232 -9.77 0.44 0.43
C ASP A 232 -9.03 0.80 -0.87
N SER A 233 -8.71 -0.19 -1.72
CA SER A 233 -7.99 0.00 -2.99
C SER A 233 -8.57 1.12 -3.88
N PRO A 234 -9.90 1.35 -4.01
CA PRO A 234 -10.41 2.45 -4.83
C PRO A 234 -10.01 3.83 -4.31
N ALA A 235 -9.79 3.94 -3.00
CA ALA A 235 -9.45 5.17 -2.31
C ALA A 235 -7.94 5.41 -2.16
N SER A 236 -7.09 4.41 -2.46
CA SER A 236 -5.64 4.47 -2.21
C SER A 236 -4.84 4.26 -3.50
N GLN A 237 -4.27 5.34 -4.02
CA GLN A 237 -3.38 5.28 -5.19
C GLN A 237 -2.14 4.41 -4.94
N TRP A 238 -1.62 4.41 -3.71
CA TRP A 238 -0.48 3.59 -3.34
C TRP A 238 -0.79 2.10 -3.28
N THR A 239 -1.98 1.75 -2.80
CA THR A 239 -2.46 0.36 -2.81
C THR A 239 -2.63 -0.12 -4.25
N GLN A 240 -3.16 0.71 -5.15
CA GLN A 240 -3.26 0.38 -6.59
C GLN A 240 -1.87 0.17 -7.24
N MET A 241 -0.84 0.91 -6.84
CA MET A 241 0.53 0.63 -7.30
C MET A 241 1.01 -0.74 -6.81
N ALA A 242 0.74 -1.09 -5.54
CA ALA A 242 1.08 -2.39 -4.98
C ALA A 242 0.32 -3.55 -5.66
N ASP A 243 -0.97 -3.39 -5.98
CA ASP A 243 -1.77 -4.38 -6.74
C ASP A 243 -1.13 -4.67 -8.12
N LEU A 244 -0.83 -3.63 -8.89
CA LEU A 244 -0.21 -3.76 -10.21
C LEU A 244 1.13 -4.51 -10.15
N LEU A 245 1.91 -4.27 -9.09
CA LEU A 245 3.17 -4.98 -8.83
C LEU A 245 2.90 -6.44 -8.43
N ALA A 246 1.98 -6.69 -7.50
CA ALA A 246 1.61 -8.03 -7.04
C ALA A 246 1.09 -8.89 -8.18
N TRP A 247 0.23 -8.34 -9.02
CA TRP A 247 -0.28 -9.00 -10.22
C TRP A 247 0.83 -9.31 -11.22
N SER A 248 1.69 -8.34 -11.55
CA SER A 248 2.77 -8.57 -12.52
C SER A 248 3.80 -9.58 -12.01
N ALA A 249 4.15 -9.55 -10.73
CA ALA A 249 4.99 -10.54 -10.07
C ALA A 249 4.36 -11.94 -10.10
N TYR A 250 3.06 -12.04 -9.80
CA TYR A 250 2.30 -13.28 -9.88
C TYR A 250 2.34 -13.89 -11.28
N GLN A 251 2.16 -13.05 -12.31
CA GLN A 251 2.21 -13.51 -13.69
C GLN A 251 3.61 -13.99 -14.10
N ALA A 252 4.66 -13.32 -13.63
CA ALA A 252 6.05 -13.72 -13.85
C ALA A 252 6.39 -15.09 -13.23
N GLN A 253 5.79 -15.40 -12.07
CA GLN A 253 6.01 -16.66 -11.37
C GLN A 253 5.10 -17.79 -11.84
N ARG A 254 3.82 -17.50 -12.08
CA ARG A 254 2.82 -18.49 -12.51
C ARG A 254 3.14 -19.07 -13.88
N ARG A 255 3.62 -18.23 -14.80
CA ARG A 255 3.93 -18.56 -16.19
C ARG A 255 2.85 -19.39 -16.91
N HIS A 256 1.58 -18.97 -16.79
CA HIS A 256 0.49 -19.64 -17.50
C HIS A 256 0.61 -19.41 -19.02
N PRO A 257 0.55 -20.45 -19.89
CA PRO A 257 0.81 -20.34 -21.34
C PRO A 257 -0.02 -19.27 -22.06
N ALA A 258 -1.31 -19.14 -21.74
CA ALA A 258 -2.18 -18.11 -22.33
C ALA A 258 -1.82 -16.65 -21.96
N LYS A 259 -0.79 -16.46 -21.13
CA LYS A 259 -0.33 -15.16 -20.63
C LYS A 259 1.17 -14.97 -20.84
N GLU A 260 1.77 -15.68 -21.81
CA GLU A 260 3.20 -15.62 -22.13
C GLU A 260 3.72 -14.20 -22.36
N SER A 261 2.92 -13.36 -23.02
CA SER A 261 3.27 -11.95 -23.30
C SER A 261 3.52 -11.10 -22.06
N VAL A 262 3.08 -11.54 -20.87
CA VAL A 262 3.24 -10.77 -19.62
C VAL A 262 4.25 -11.33 -18.65
N TRP A 263 4.83 -12.52 -18.90
CA TRP A 263 5.72 -13.17 -17.94
C TRP A 263 6.97 -12.33 -17.62
N GLY A 264 7.49 -11.60 -18.61
CA GLY A 264 8.70 -10.80 -18.45
C GLY A 264 8.49 -9.41 -17.88
N TRP A 265 7.25 -8.95 -17.66
CA TRP A 265 6.99 -7.55 -17.34
C TRP A 265 7.61 -7.10 -16.02
N TYR A 266 7.45 -7.90 -14.96
CA TYR A 266 8.03 -7.57 -13.66
C TYR A 266 9.55 -7.49 -13.74
N GLU A 267 10.20 -8.49 -14.34
CA GLU A 267 11.66 -8.51 -14.49
C GLU A 267 12.17 -7.34 -15.35
N GLN A 268 11.52 -7.07 -16.48
CA GLN A 268 11.95 -6.07 -17.45
C GLN A 268 11.77 -4.63 -16.94
N TYR A 269 10.66 -4.36 -16.25
CA TYR A 269 10.27 -2.98 -15.90
C TYR A 269 10.39 -2.67 -14.41
N VAL A 270 10.51 -3.68 -13.55
CA VAL A 270 10.75 -3.47 -12.12
C VAL A 270 12.18 -3.88 -11.80
N THR A 271 12.54 -5.17 -11.93
CA THR A 271 13.85 -5.67 -11.50
C THR A 271 15.03 -5.06 -12.24
N THR A 272 14.92 -4.89 -13.57
CA THR A 272 16.01 -4.31 -14.38
C THR A 272 16.22 -2.83 -14.06
N LEU A 273 15.15 -2.07 -13.81
CA LEU A 273 15.22 -0.65 -13.47
C LEU A 273 15.56 -0.42 -11.98
N ARG A 274 15.31 -1.44 -11.15
CA ARG A 274 15.52 -1.43 -9.70
C ARG A 274 16.40 -2.61 -9.30
N PRO A 275 17.73 -2.51 -9.43
CA PRO A 275 18.64 -3.59 -9.04
C PRO A 275 18.52 -3.98 -7.56
N ASN A 276 18.04 -3.06 -6.72
CA ASN A 276 17.76 -3.29 -5.30
C ASN A 276 16.35 -3.85 -5.06
N SER A 277 15.50 -3.95 -6.09
CA SER A 277 14.19 -4.59 -5.92
C SER A 277 14.37 -6.08 -5.70
N LEU A 278 13.74 -6.55 -4.63
CA LEU A 278 13.82 -7.94 -4.24
C LEU A 278 12.68 -8.70 -4.91
N MET A 279 12.99 -9.82 -5.57
CA MET A 279 12.01 -10.86 -5.86
C MET A 279 12.56 -12.16 -5.27
N GLN A 280 12.00 -12.56 -4.13
CA GLN A 280 12.55 -13.65 -3.33
C GLN A 280 11.50 -14.73 -3.07
N GLU A 281 11.91 -15.99 -3.16
CA GLU A 281 11.14 -17.10 -2.61
C GLU A 281 11.40 -17.18 -1.10
N VAL A 282 10.33 -17.20 -0.32
CA VAL A 282 10.36 -17.33 1.14
C VAL A 282 9.67 -18.61 1.56
#